data_AF-X0Y793-F1
#
_entry.id   AF-X0Y793-F1
#
_cell.length_a   1.000
_cell.length_b   1.000
_cell.length_c   1.000
_cell.angle_alpha   90.00
_cell.angle_beta   90.00
_cell.angle_gamma   90.00
#
_symmetry.space_group_name_H-M   'P 1'
#
loop_
_entity.id
_entity.type
_entity.pdbx_description
1 polymer ?
#
loop_
_entity_poly.entity_id
_entity_poly.type
_entity_poly.pdbx_seq_one_letter_code
_entity_poly.pdbx_strand_id
1 'polypeptide(L)' 'MYQVRSVSIVIPALNEEQAIERVVRSVPRDELASLGYETQVLVVDN' A
#
# COMPACT_ATOMS: atom_id res chain seq x y z
N MET A 1 1.61 25.27 8.20
CA MET A 1 1.24 24.27 7.17
C MET A 1 1.65 22.90 7.69
N TYR A 2 0.74 21.94 7.79
CA TYR A 2 1.12 20.56 8.08
C TYR A 2 1.73 19.95 6.82
N GLN A 3 2.93 19.40 6.94
CA GLN A 3 3.58 18.70 5.84
C GLN A 3 2.86 17.36 5.63
N VAL A 4 2.35 17.13 4.42
CA VAL A 4 1.78 15.83 4.04
C VAL A 4 2.89 14.80 4.12
N ARG A 5 2.67 13.74 4.90
CA ARG A 5 3.62 12.63 5.03
C ARG A 5 3.19 11.54 4.05
N SER A 6 4.05 11.15 3.12
CA SER A 6 3.75 10.05 2.22
C SER A 6 4.32 8.74 2.74
N VAL A 7 3.62 7.63 2.47
CA VAL A 7 4.08 6.26 2.74
C VAL A 7 3.87 5.41 1.49
N SER A 8 4.93 4.73 1.07
CA SER A 8 4.88 3.77 -0.04
C SER A 8 5.02 2.36 0.51
N ILE A 9 4.06 1.50 0.18
CA ILE A 9 4.06 0.08 0.53
C ILE A 9 4.45 -0.68 -0.73
N VAL A 10 5.60 -1.35 -0.67
CA VAL A 10 6.12 -2.16 -1.78
C VAL A 10 5.85 -3.62 -1.49
N ILE A 11 5.11 -4.27 -2.39
CA ILE A 11 4.75 -5.69 -2.30
C ILE A 11 5.47 -6.42 -3.43
N PRO A 12 6.59 -7.12 -3.15
CA PRO A 12 7.16 -8.03 -4.13
C PRO A 12 6.23 -9.23 -4.30
N ALA A 13 5.98 -9.62 -5.56
CA ALA A 13 5.17 -10.76 -5.94
C ALA A 13 5.94 -11.60 -6.98
N LEU A 14 5.63 -12.89 -7.06
CA LEU A 14 6.12 -13.80 -8.10
C LEU A 14 5.00 -14.75 -8.51
N ASN A 15 4.34 -14.48 -9.64
CA ASN A 15 3.21 -15.27 -10.14
C ASN A 15 2.04 -15.41 -9.12
N GLU A 16 1.81 -14.40 -8.28
CA GLU A 16 0.82 -14.41 -7.18
C GLU A 16 -0.53 -13.76 -7.56
N GLU A 17 -0.94 -13.81 -8.82
CA GLU A 17 -2.11 -13.08 -9.37
C GLU A 17 -3.40 -13.27 -8.55
N GLN A 18 -3.62 -14.47 -8.01
CA GLN A 18 -4.82 -14.78 -7.22
C GLN A 18 -4.76 -14.28 -5.77
N ALA A 19 -3.55 -14.17 -5.19
CA ALA A 19 -3.36 -13.77 -3.81
C ALA A 19 -3.16 -12.25 -3.67
N ILE A 20 -2.57 -11.61 -4.69
CA ILE A 20 -2.15 -10.22 -4.63
C ILE A 20 -3.32 -9.26 -4.42
N GLU A 21 -4.50 -9.53 -4.98
CA GLU A 21 -5.71 -8.72 -4.76
C GLU A 21 -6.08 -8.67 -3.28
N ARG A 22 -6.06 -9.83 -2.60
CA ARG A 22 -6.35 -9.91 -1.16
C ARG A 22 -5.30 -9.18 -0.33
N VAL A 23 -4.02 -9.31 -0.72
CA VAL A 23 -2.92 -8.63 -0.01
C VAL A 23 -3.02 -7.11 -0.17
N VAL A 24 -3.25 -6.61 -1.38
CA VAL A 24 -3.47 -5.18 -1.64
C VAL A 24 -4.69 -4.65 -0.87
N ARG A 25 -5.78 -5.42 -0.77
CA ARG A 25 -6.96 -5.07 0.02
C ARG A 25 -6.72 -5.08 1.53
N SER A 26 -5.73 -5.83 2.01
CA SER A 26 -5.38 -5.86 3.43
C SER A 26 -4.56 -4.65 3.90
N VAL A 27 -4.11 -3.81 2.96
CA VAL A 27 -3.40 -2.56 3.31
C VAL A 27 -4.35 -1.63 4.08
N PRO A 28 -3.97 -1.17 5.29
CA PRO A 28 -4.84 -0.38 6.17
C PRO A 28 -4.87 1.10 5.75
N ARG A 29 -5.41 1.38 4.56
CA ARG A 29 -5.42 2.73 3.95
C ARG A 29 -6.13 3.77 4.81
N ASP A 30 -7.26 3.39 5.42
CA ASP A 30 -8.06 4.30 6.24
C ASP A 30 -7.35 4.66 7.55
N GLU A 31 -6.66 3.70 8.17
CA GLU A 31 -5.84 3.95 9.36
C GLU A 31 -4.67 4.88 9.03
N LEU A 32 -3.96 4.61 7.93
CA LEU A 32 -2.86 5.46 7.47
C LEU A 32 -3.34 6.89 7.16
N ALA A 33 -4.49 7.02 6.49
CA ALA A 33 -5.11 8.31 6.23
C ALA A 33 -5.48 9.04 7.53
N SER A 34 -6.03 8.34 8.53
CA SER A 34 -6.38 8.91 9.84
C SER A 34 -5.15 9.44 10.60
N LEU A 35 -3.97 8.85 10.34
CA LEU A 35 -2.68 9.28 10.88
C LEU A 35 -2.03 10.42 10.07
N GLY A 36 -2.70 10.89 9.01
CA GLY A 36 -2.24 11.97 8.13
C GLY A 36 -1.21 11.52 7.10
N TYR A 37 -1.25 10.25 6.69
CA TYR A 37 -0.41 9.73 5.61
C TYR A 37 -1.16 9.66 4.28
N GLU A 38 -0.48 10.09 3.21
CA GLU A 38 -0.84 9.76 1.84
C GLU A 38 -0.21 8.41 1.47
N THR A 39 -1.03 7.43 1.09
CA THR A 39 -0.57 6.04 0.89
C THR A 39 -0.51 5.67 -0.59
N GLN A 40 0.63 5.12 -1.00
CA GLN A 40 0.83 4.48 -2.31
C GLN A 40 1.10 2.98 -2.12
N VAL A 41 0.50 2.13 -2.95
CA VAL A 41 0.81 0.70 -3.01
C VAL A 41 1.45 0.38 -4.35
N LEU A 42 2.65 -0.18 -4.32
CA LEU A 42 3.40 -0.62 -5.50
C LEU A 42 3.58 -2.13 -5.44
N VAL A 43 2.99 -2.83 -6.40
CA VAL A 43 3.24 -4.27 -6.60
C VAL A 43 4.38 -4.42 -7.60
N VAL A 44 5.40 -5.18 -7.24
CA VAL A 44 6.55 -5.49 -8.09
C VAL A 44 6.51 -6.98 -8.39
N ASP A 45 6.12 -7.34 -9.61
CA ASP A 45 6.14 -8.72 -10.10
C ASP A 45 7.43 -8.95 -10.90
N ASN A 46 8.14 -10.03 -10.61
CA ASN A 46 9.44 -10.38 -11.21
C ASN A 46 9.39 -11.65 -12.05
#